data_AF-X1P967-F1
#
_entry.id   AF-X1P967-F1
#
_cell.length_a   1.000
_cell.length_b   1.000
_cell.length_c   1.000
_cell.angle_alpha   90.00
_cell.angle_beta   90.00
_cell.angle_gamma   90.00
#
_symmetry.space_group_name_H-M   'P 1'
#
loop_
_entity.id
_entity.type
_entity.pdbx_description
1 polymer ?
#
loop_
_entity_poly.entity_id
_entity_poly.type
_entity_poly.pdbx_seq_one_letter_code
_entity_poly.pdbx_strand_id
1 'polypeptide(L)'
;KKLSEGHPNVIDIINNGTVNGVVNTITGGRIPLRDGFHIRRAAAEKRIPCFTSLDTVQAAVEALVSGSQIYSAQPLPDYRRKEPV
;
A
#
# COMPACT_ATOMS: atom_id res chain seq x y z
N LYS A 1 0.56 -18.78 -2.18
CA LYS A 1 1.76 -19.41 -2.78
C LYS A 1 2.76 -18.33 -3.14
N LYS A 2 4.03 -18.47 -2.71
CA LYS A 2 5.15 -17.62 -3.15
C LYS A 2 5.55 -17.93 -4.59
N LEU A 3 6.45 -17.13 -5.19
CA LEU A 3 6.83 -17.27 -6.61
C LEU A 3 7.31 -18.69 -6.97
N SER A 4 7.99 -19.38 -6.05
CA SER A 4 8.53 -20.73 -6.27
C SER A 4 7.57 -21.88 -5.97
N GLU A 5 6.36 -21.62 -5.47
CA GLU A 5 5.43 -22.65 -4.98
C GLU A 5 4.36 -23.07 -6.01
N GLY A 6 4.50 -22.63 -7.27
CA GLY A 6 3.59 -22.95 -8.38
C GLY A 6 2.38 -22.02 -8.50
N HIS A 7 1.58 -22.22 -9.56
CA HIS A 7 0.49 -21.31 -9.95
C HIS A 7 -0.89 -21.72 -9.39
N PRO A 8 -1.84 -20.77 -9.25
CA PRO A 8 -1.60 -19.33 -9.27
C PRO A 8 -0.82 -18.90 -8.01
N ASN A 9 0.19 -18.05 -8.20
CA ASN A 9 0.99 -17.43 -7.14
C ASN A 9 0.57 -15.97 -6.92
N VAL A 10 1.20 -15.30 -5.94
CA VAL A 10 0.82 -13.93 -5.57
C VAL A 10 0.94 -12.93 -6.73
N ILE A 11 1.88 -13.13 -7.66
CA ILE A 11 2.05 -12.27 -8.84
C ILE A 11 0.89 -12.47 -9.81
N ASP A 12 0.40 -13.70 -9.98
CA ASP A 12 -0.78 -13.97 -10.83
C ASP A 12 -2.02 -13.28 -10.27
N ILE A 13 -2.22 -13.34 -8.94
CA ILE A 13 -3.34 -12.70 -8.25
C ILE A 13 -3.32 -11.17 -8.47
N ILE A 14 -2.14 -10.56 -8.32
CA ILE A 14 -1.91 -9.12 -8.58
C ILE A 14 -2.15 -8.79 -10.05
N ASN A 15 -1.61 -9.60 -10.97
CA ASN A 15 -1.73 -9.37 -12.40
C ASN A 15 -3.16 -9.50 -12.92
N ASN A 16 -3.95 -10.37 -12.30
CA ASN A 16 -5.37 -10.55 -12.59
C ASN A 16 -6.24 -9.44 -11.99
N GLY A 17 -5.68 -8.53 -11.17
CA GLY A 17 -6.43 -7.42 -10.57
C GLY A 17 -7.45 -7.87 -9.52
N THR A 18 -7.29 -9.07 -8.98
CA THR A 18 -8.25 -9.68 -8.04
C THR A 18 -8.09 -9.18 -6.60
N VAL A 19 -7.17 -8.25 -6.36
CA VAL A 19 -6.90 -7.63 -5.05
C VAL A 19 -6.89 -6.12 -5.16
N ASN A 20 -7.31 -5.44 -4.09
CA ASN A 20 -7.39 -3.98 -4.03
C ASN A 20 -6.18 -3.33 -3.33
N GLY A 21 -5.27 -4.13 -2.77
CA GLY A 21 -4.08 -3.66 -2.10
C GLY A 21 -3.10 -4.79 -1.81
N VAL A 22 -1.82 -4.44 -1.66
CA VAL A 22 -0.73 -5.36 -1.32
C VAL A 22 -0.04 -4.85 -0.07
N VAL A 23 0.20 -5.72 0.90
CA VAL A 23 1.06 -5.45 2.06
C VAL A 23 2.30 -6.32 1.97
N ASN A 24 3.44 -5.70 1.70
CA ASN A 24 4.73 -6.38 1.58
C ASN A 24 5.74 -5.75 2.56
N THR A 25 5.81 -6.28 3.77
CA THR A 25 6.82 -5.88 4.76
C THR A 25 8.16 -6.56 4.45
N ILE A 26 9.28 -5.88 4.77
CA ILE A 26 10.61 -6.47 4.63
C ILE A 26 10.85 -7.36 5.84
N THR A 27 10.89 -8.68 5.63
CA THR A 27 11.45 -9.62 6.60
C THR A 27 12.92 -9.86 6.26
N GLY A 28 13.82 -9.82 7.24
CA GLY A 28 15.26 -10.02 7.02
C GLY A 28 15.60 -11.30 6.24
N GLY A 29 16.63 -11.24 5.39
CA GLY A 29 17.11 -12.37 4.59
C GLY A 29 17.09 -12.13 3.07
N ARG A 30 17.96 -12.83 2.32
CA ARG A 30 18.15 -12.63 0.86
C ARG A 30 16.97 -13.06 -0.02
N ILE A 31 16.31 -14.18 0.31
CA ILE A 31 15.20 -14.72 -0.50
C ILE A 31 13.95 -13.84 -0.40
N PRO A 32 13.51 -13.40 0.80
CA PRO A 32 12.42 -12.43 0.93
C PRO A 32 12.66 -11.11 0.17
N LEU A 33 13.91 -10.66 0.05
CA LEU A 33 14.26 -9.47 -0.72
C LEU A 33 13.94 -9.61 -2.21
N ARG A 34 14.23 -10.78 -2.80
CA ARG A 34 14.03 -11.04 -4.24
C ARG A 34 12.56 -11.21 -4.58
N ASP A 35 11.83 -12.04 -3.83
CA ASP A 35 10.39 -12.22 -4.05
C ASP A 35 9.63 -10.93 -3.79
N GLY A 36 9.96 -10.24 -2.69
CA GLY A 36 9.34 -8.96 -2.35
C GLY A 36 9.55 -7.89 -3.43
N PHE A 37 10.70 -7.88 -4.11
CA PHE A 37 10.91 -6.98 -5.25
C PHE A 37 9.92 -7.24 -6.39
N HIS A 38 9.72 -8.50 -6.78
CA HIS A 38 8.77 -8.84 -7.84
C HIS A 38 7.33 -8.50 -7.45
N ILE A 39 6.96 -8.71 -6.19
CA ILE A 39 5.63 -8.38 -5.65
C ILE A 39 5.37 -6.87 -5.75
N ARG A 40 6.30 -6.05 -5.24
CA ARG A 40 6.17 -4.59 -5.27
C ARG A 40 6.10 -4.07 -6.71
N ARG A 41 6.90 -4.62 -7.62
CA ARG A 41 6.90 -4.26 -9.04
C ARG A 41 5.54 -4.56 -9.69
N ALA A 42 5.03 -5.78 -9.52
CA ALA A 42 3.74 -6.18 -10.11
C ALA A 42 2.58 -5.30 -9.61
N ALA A 43 2.57 -4.96 -8.31
CA ALA A 43 1.55 -4.08 -7.74
C ALA A 43 1.60 -2.67 -8.37
N ALA A 44 2.80 -2.09 -8.49
CA ALA A 44 3.01 -0.79 -9.10
C ALA A 44 2.57 -0.77 -10.59
N GLU A 45 2.97 -1.77 -11.37
CA GLU A 45 2.60 -1.90 -12.79
C GLU A 45 1.07 -2.04 -12.97
N LYS A 46 0.38 -2.63 -12.00
CA LYS A 46 -1.09 -2.80 -11.99
C LYS A 46 -1.85 -1.65 -11.34
N ARG A 47 -1.16 -0.60 -10.86
CA ARG A 47 -1.74 0.53 -10.12
C ARG A 47 -2.51 0.08 -8.87
N ILE A 48 -2.03 -0.98 -8.22
CA ILE A 48 -2.56 -1.48 -6.95
C ILE A 48 -1.70 -0.89 -5.82
N PRO A 49 -2.29 -0.23 -4.80
CA PRO A 49 -1.55 0.27 -3.65
C PRO A 49 -0.69 -0.81 -3.00
N CYS A 50 0.60 -0.50 -2.79
CA CYS A 50 1.55 -1.42 -2.17
C CYS A 50 2.16 -0.77 -0.92
N PHE A 51 1.86 -1.34 0.24
CA PHE A 51 2.35 -0.87 1.53
C PHE A 51 3.54 -1.69 1.98
N THR A 52 4.59 -1.01 2.44
CA THR A 52 5.81 -1.65 2.94
C THR A 52 6.01 -1.53 4.44
N SER A 53 5.10 -0.85 5.12
CA SER A 53 5.14 -0.63 6.56
C SER A 53 3.74 -0.77 7.16
N LEU A 54 3.66 -1.37 8.34
CA LEU A 54 2.39 -1.68 9.00
C LEU A 54 1.71 -0.42 9.56
N ASP A 55 2.47 0.57 9.99
CA ASP A 55 1.95 1.89 10.42
C ASP A 55 1.22 2.61 9.28
N THR A 56 1.74 2.53 8.05
CA THR A 56 1.12 3.12 6.86
C THR A 56 -0.16 2.39 6.49
N VAL A 57 -0.18 1.05 6.63
CA VAL A 57 -1.41 0.26 6.44
C VAL A 57 -2.46 0.68 7.46
N GLN A 58 -2.08 0.82 8.73
CA GLN A 58 -2.98 1.26 9.78
C GLN A 58 -3.58 2.62 9.46
N ALA A 59 -2.75 3.62 9.15
CA ALA A 59 -3.22 4.97 8.79
C ALA A 59 -4.15 4.95 7.55
N ALA A 60 -3.84 4.12 6.54
CA ALA A 60 -4.68 3.97 5.36
C ALA A 60 -6.05 3.35 5.70
N VAL A 61 -6.08 2.31 6.54
CA VAL A 61 -7.33 1.69 7.00
C VAL A 61 -8.15 2.66 7.84
N GLU A 62 -7.52 3.39 8.76
CA GLU A 62 -8.18 4.42 9.57
C GLU A 62 -8.81 5.51 8.69
N ALA A 63 -8.08 6.01 7.70
CA ALA A 63 -8.59 6.98 6.73
C ALA A 63 -9.79 6.44 5.93
N LEU A 64 -9.72 5.19 5.46
CA LEU A 64 -10.81 4.53 4.73
C LEU A 64 -12.07 4.34 5.59
N VAL A 65 -11.91 3.96 6.86
CA VAL A 65 -13.03 3.76 7.80
C VAL A 65 -13.63 5.08 8.26
N SER A 66 -12.80 6.11 8.46
CA SER A 66 -13.24 7.43 8.94
C SER A 66 -14.16 8.18 7.96
N GLY A 67 -14.25 7.72 6.70
CA GLY A 67 -15.43 7.82 5.82
C GLY A 67 -15.92 9.21 5.39
N SER A 68 -15.49 10.29 6.04
CA SER A 68 -15.89 11.64 5.72
C SER A 68 -14.95 12.21 4.68
N GLN A 69 -15.39 12.21 3.42
CA GLN A 69 -14.73 12.93 2.31
C GLN A 69 -14.86 14.46 2.46
N ILE A 70 -15.02 14.98 3.69
CA ILE A 70 -15.03 16.42 3.97
C ILE A 70 -13.57 16.84 4.10
N TYR A 71 -12.92 17.06 2.95
CA TYR A 71 -11.61 17.69 2.91
C TYR A 71 -11.78 19.22 2.91
N SER A 72 -11.06 19.89 3.81
CA SER A 72 -10.94 21.35 3.82
C SER A 72 -9.63 21.72 3.13
N ALA A 73 -9.70 22.21 1.90
CA ALA A 73 -8.54 22.78 1.21
C ALA A 73 -8.39 24.26 1.59
N GLN A 74 -7.18 24.68 1.98
CA GLN A 74 -6.88 26.07 2.31
C GLN A 74 -5.59 26.51 1.61
N PRO A 75 -5.49 27.76 1.12
CA PRO A 75 -4.20 28.33 0.70
C PRO A 75 -3.17 28.25 1.82
N LEU A 76 -1.89 28.07 1.47
CA LEU A 76 -0.80 27.97 2.45
C LEU A 76 -0.78 29.12 3.49
N PRO A 77 -1.04 30.39 3.12
CA PRO A 77 -1.15 31.47 4.10
C PRO A 77 -2.26 31.29 5.13
N ASP A 78 -3.39 30.69 4.75
CA ASP A 78 -4.55 30.50 5.63
C ASP A 78 -4.38 29.27 6.52
N TYR A 79 -3.75 28.22 6.01
CA TYR A 79 -3.40 27.03 6.79
C TYR A 79 -2.44 27.37 7.95
N ARG A 80 -1.43 28.21 7.71
CA ARG A 80 -0.41 28.59 8.71
C ARG A 80 -0.94 29.52 9.82
N ARG A 81 -2.05 30.22 9.58
CA ARG A 81 -2.65 31.19 10.51
C ARG A 81 -3.71 30.59 11.43
N LYS A 82 -4.05 29.31 11.27
CA LYS A 82 -4.96 28.60 12.17
C LYS A 82 -4.28 28.44 13.53
N GLU A 83 -4.91 28.95 14.58
CA GLU A 83 -4.51 28.60 15.95
C GLU A 83 -4.77 27.10 16.18
N PRO A 84 -3.88 26.41 16.92
CA PRO A 84 -4.09 25.00 17.23
C PRO A 84 -5.37 24.85 18.06
N VAL A 85 -6.24 23.92 17.65
CA VAL A 85 -7.40 23.43 18.40
C VAL A 85 -6.98 22.51 19.54
#